data_AF-A0AAV4DS74-F1
#
_entry.id   AF-A0AAV4DS74-F1
#
_cell.length_a   1.000
_cell.length_b   1.000
_cell.length_c   1.000
_cell.angle_alpha   90.00
_cell.angle_beta   90.00
_cell.angle_gamma   90.00
#
_symmetry.space_group_name_H-M   'P 1'
#
loop_
_entity.id
_entity.type
_entity.pdbx_description
1 polymer ?
#
loop_
_entity_poly.entity_id
_entity_poly.type
_entity_poly.pdbx_seq_one_letter_code
_entity_poly.pdbx_strand_id
1 'polypeptide(L)' 'MSTIPEVLVANHCGMRVFGMSLITNMVVLEYDSDVKANHQEVLETGEKRGKDVQQLIAALVEKLSL' A
#
# COMPACT_ATOMS: atom_id res chain seq x y z
N MET A 1 -2.39 2.08 8.28
CA MET A 1 -3.57 2.86 8.69
C MET A 1 -3.38 4.28 8.16
N SER A 2 -3.85 4.55 6.95
CA SER A 2 -3.53 5.76 6.17
C SER A 2 -4.51 5.89 4.98
N THR A 3 -4.22 6.78 4.03
CA THR A 3 -4.68 6.77 2.63
C THR A 3 -6.08 7.32 2.38
N ILE A 4 -7.08 6.91 3.17
CA ILE A 4 -8.47 7.38 2.96
C ILE A 4 -8.61 8.91 3.11
N PRO A 5 -8.05 9.55 4.16
CA PRO A 5 -8.18 11.00 4.31
C PRO A 5 -7.62 11.79 3.12
N GLU A 6 -6.48 11.37 2.58
CA GLU A 6 -5.83 12.01 1.43
C GLU A 6 -6.66 11.85 0.15
N VAL A 7 -7.17 10.64 -0.11
CA VAL A 7 -8.04 10.35 -1.26
C VAL A 7 -9.31 11.18 -1.21
N LEU A 8 -9.92 11.33 -0.04
CA LEU A 8 -11.14 12.12 0.14
C LEU A 8 -10.93 13.58 -0.27
N VAL A 9 -9.85 14.20 0.21
CA VAL A 9 -9.52 15.60 -0.10
C VAL A 9 -9.17 15.78 -1.58
N ALA A 10 -8.35 14.89 -2.16
CA ALA A 10 -8.00 14.93 -3.57
C ALA A 10 -9.24 14.82 -4.48
N ASN A 11 -10.15 13.89 -4.16
CA ASN A 11 -11.40 13.71 -4.88
C ASN A 11 -12.33 14.92 -4.72
N HIS A 12 -12.43 15.51 -3.53
CA HIS A 12 -13.17 16.75 -3.29
C HIS A 12 -12.67 17.90 -4.18
N CYS A 13 -11.36 17.94 -4.46
CA CYS A 13 -10.74 18.90 -5.38
C CYS A 13 -10.83 18.50 -6.87
N GLY A 14 -11.57 17.45 -7.22
CA GLY A 14 -11.75 16.99 -8.60
C GLY A 14 -10.56 16.23 -9.19
N MET A 15 -9.61 15.78 -8.36
CA MET A 15 -8.45 15.01 -8.83
C MET A 15 -8.82 13.53 -9.04
N ARG A 16 -8.30 12.92 -10.11
CA ARG A 16 -8.31 11.46 -10.26
C ARG A 16 -7.21 10.87 -9.39
N VAL A 17 -7.55 9.86 -8.60
CA VAL A 17 -6.63 9.22 -7.66
C VAL A 17 -6.44 7.75 -8.00
N PHE A 18 -5.19 7.31 -8.06
CA PHE A 18 -4.81 5.90 -8.09
C PHE A 18 -4.21 5.54 -6.72
N GLY A 19 -4.71 4.47 -6.11
CA GLY A 19 -4.22 3.96 -4.82
C GLY A 19 -3.95 2.46 -4.91
N MET A 20 -2.90 2.01 -4.23
CA MET A 20 -2.57 0.59 -4.10
C MET A 20 -2.11 0.28 -2.67
N SER A 21 -2.18 -0.99 -2.29
CA SER A 21 -1.68 -1.47 -1.01
C SER A 21 -0.73 -2.63 -1.24
N LEU A 22 0.46 -2.56 -0.62
CA LEU A 22 1.33 -3.71 -0.48
C LEU A 22 0.82 -4.54 0.70
N ILE A 23 0.38 -5.77 0.45
CA ILE A 23 -0.04 -6.68 1.51
C ILE A 23 1.22 -7.18 2.22
N THR A 24 1.41 -6.72 3.45
CA THR A 24 2.64 -6.95 4.23
C THR A 24 2.58 -8.14 5.17
N ASN A 25 1.36 -8.61 5.49
CA ASN A 25 1.13 -9.74 6.36
C ASN A 25 -0.28 -10.31 6.12
N MET A 26 -0.50 -11.56 6.55
CA MET A 26 -1.82 -12.15 6.60
C MET A 26 -2.51 -11.71 7.89
N VAL A 27 -3.82 -11.45 7.83
CA VAL A 27 -4.62 -11.18 9.02
C VAL A 27 -4.89 -12.48 9.78
N VAL A 28 -4.77 -12.43 11.10
CA VAL A 28 -5.09 -13.56 11.98
C VAL A 28 -6.59 -13.52 12.25
N LEU A 29 -7.30 -14.57 11.84
CA LEU A 29 -8.77 -14.66 11.93
C LEU A 29 -9.24 -15.40 13.19
N GLU A 30 -8.37 -16.18 13.83
CA GLU A 30 -8.69 -16.98 15.01
C GLU A 30 -8.33 -16.22 16.27
N TYR A 31 -9.28 -16.17 17.22
CA TYR A 31 -9.09 -15.47 18.49
C TYR A 31 -8.04 -16.15 19.39
N ASP A 32 -7.87 -17.47 19.28
CA ASP A 32 -6.94 -18.27 20.09
C ASP A 32 -5.58 -18.48 19.41
N SER A 33 -5.31 -17.79 18.29
CA SER A 33 -4.03 -17.92 17.60
C SER A 33 -2.91 -17.16 18.32
N ASP A 34 -1.77 -17.82 18.53
CA ASP A 34 -0.55 -17.20 19.05
C ASP A 34 0.16 -16.28 18.04
N VAL A 35 -0.18 -16.37 16.76
CA VAL A 35 0.37 -15.50 15.71
C VAL A 35 -0.13 -14.07 15.92
N LYS A 36 0.80 -13.11 15.96
CA LYS A 36 0.49 -11.68 16.10
C LYS A 36 1.14 -10.90 14.98
N ALA A 37 0.36 -9.98 14.39
CA ALA A 37 0.92 -9.00 13.47
C ALA A 37 2.01 -8.18 14.18
N ASN A 38 3.17 -8.05 13.55
CA ASN A 38 4.28 -7.26 14.08
C ASN A 38 4.81 -6.29 13.02
N HIS A 39 5.37 -5.17 13.49
CA HIS A 39 5.87 -4.13 12.59
C HIS A 39 7.14 -4.54 11.85
N GLN A 40 7.92 -5.47 12.41
CA GLN A 40 9.17 -5.91 11.79
C GLN A 40 8.91 -6.66 10.47
N GLU A 41 7.94 -7.57 10.44
CA GLU A 41 7.46 -8.27 9.24
C GLU A 41 6.96 -7.31 8.16
N VAL A 42 6.30 -6.23 8.60
CA VAL A 42 5.83 -5.16 7.72
C VAL A 42 7.01 -4.47 7.04
N LEU A 43 8.02 -4.09 7.80
CA LEU A 43 9.24 -3.45 7.28
C LEU A 43 10.00 -4.38 6.35
N GLU A 44 10.21 -5.64 6.75
CA GLU A 44 10.90 -6.63 5.92
C GLU A 44 10.19 -6.87 4.59
N THR A 45 8.86 -6.95 4.59
CA THR A 45 8.09 -7.13 3.35
C THR A 45 8.18 -5.88 2.47
N GLY A 46 8.18 -4.69 3.09
CA GLY A 46 8.43 -3.42 2.42
C GLY A 46 9.80 -3.38 1.74
N GLU A 47 10.87 -3.79 2.43
CA GLU A 47 12.22 -3.85 1.86
C GLU A 47 12.31 -4.88 0.72
N LYS A 48 11.74 -6.07 0.92
CA LYS A 48 11.74 -7.16 -0.08
C LYS A 48 11.03 -6.76 -1.38
N ARG A 49 9.98 -5.95 -1.30
CA ARG A 49 9.13 -5.55 -2.45
C ARG A 49 9.33 -4.12 -2.92
N GLY A 50 10.18 -3.34 -2.25
CA GLY A 50 10.37 -1.91 -2.55
C GLY A 50 10.81 -1.65 -3.99
N LYS A 51 11.71 -2.48 -4.53
CA LYS A 51 12.17 -2.36 -5.93
C LYS A 51 11.05 -2.66 -6.94
N ASP A 52 10.26 -3.70 -6.69
CA ASP A 52 9.13 -4.07 -7.55
C ASP A 52 8.11 -2.93 -7.61
N VAL A 53 7.77 -2.37 -6.44
CA VAL A 53 6.84 -1.22 -6.31
C VAL A 53 7.38 0.02 -7.01
N GLN A 54 8.68 0.32 -6.83
CA GLN A 54 9.32 1.46 -7.50
C GLN A 54 9.23 1.34 -9.02
N GLN A 55 9.52 0.16 -9.58
CA GLN A 55 9.45 -0.08 -11.02
C GLN A 55 8.03 0.05 -11.54
N LEU A 56 7.05 -0.48 -10.81
CA LEU A 56 5.64 -0.35 -11.17
C LEU A 56 5.19 1.11 -11.23
N ILE A 57 5.53 1.91 -10.20
CA ILE A 57 5.16 3.33 -10.16
C ILE A 57 5.87 4.11 -11.27
N ALA A 58 7.16 3.85 -11.51
CA ALA A 58 7.90 4.49 -12.60
C ALA A 58 7.25 4.22 -13.97
N ALA A 59 6.91 2.96 -14.24
CA ALA A 59 6.23 2.57 -15.48
C ALA A 59 4.83 3.19 -15.59
N LEU A 60 4.08 3.28 -14.49
CA LEU A 60 2.76 3.90 -14.46
C LEU A 60 2.84 5.39 -14.82
N VAL A 61 3.81 6.12 -14.27
CA VAL A 61 4.06 7.53 -14.59
C VAL A 61 4.46 7.72 -16.05
N GLU A 62 5.30 6.85 -16.61
CA GLU A 62 5.67 6.90 -18.02
C GLU A 62 4.46 6.70 -18.96
N LYS A 63 3.50 5.86 -18.57
CA LYS A 63 2.29 5.55 -19.35
C LYS A 63 1.13 6.51 -19.09
N LEU A 64 1.23 7.39 -18.10
CA LEU A 64 0.22 8.41 -17.83
C LEU A 64 0.26 9.47 -18.93
N SER A 65 -0.72 9.42 -19.83
CA SER A 65 -0.98 10.50 -20.77
C SER A 65 -1.51 11.72 -20.00
N LEU A 66 -0.73 12.81 -20.02
CA LEU A 66 -1.17 14.13 -19.55
C LEU A 66 -2.06 14.81 -20.60
#